data_AF-A0ABD7H689-F1
#
_entry.id   AF-A0ABD7H689-F1
#
_cell.length_a   1.000
_cell.length_b   1.000
_cell.length_c   1.000
_cell.angle_alpha   90.00
_cell.angle_beta   90.00
_cell.angle_gamma   90.00
#
_symmetry.space_group_name_H-M   'P 1'
#
loop_
_entity.id
_entity.type
_entity.pdbx_description
1 polymer ?
#
loop_
_entity_poly.entity_id
_entity_poly.type
_entity_poly.pdbx_seq_one_letter_code
_entity_poly.pdbx_strand_id
1 'polypeptide(L)' 'MNFPVLPPEINSVLMYSGAGSSPLLAAAAAWDGLAEELGSAAVSFGQVTSGLTAGVWQGAAAAAMAAAAA' A
#
# COMPACT_ATOMS: atom_id res chain seq x y z
N MET A 1 -25.00 -18.94 -4.41
CA MET A 1 -24.57 -19.22 -5.80
C MET A 1 -24.65 -20.72 -6.02
N ASN A 2 -25.37 -21.18 -7.05
CA ASN A 2 -25.47 -22.60 -7.38
C ASN A 2 -25.16 -22.80 -8.87
N PHE A 3 -23.88 -22.84 -9.22
CA PHE A 3 -23.41 -23.09 -10.60
C PHE A 3 -23.65 -24.52 -11.12
N PRO A 4 -23.67 -25.58 -10.27
CA PRO A 4 -23.96 -26.94 -10.71
C PRO A 4 -25.32 -27.18 -11.36
N VAL A 5 -26.32 -26.30 -11.15
CA VAL A 5 -27.63 -26.42 -11.81
C VAL A 5 -27.69 -25.76 -13.19
N LEU A 6 -26.67 -25.00 -13.57
CA LEU A 6 -26.55 -24.41 -14.90
C LEU A 6 -25.96 -25.43 -15.88
N PRO A 7 -26.43 -25.46 -17.13
CA PRO A 7 -25.83 -26.31 -18.14
C PRO A 7 -24.39 -25.84 -18.46
N PRO A 8 -23.51 -26.75 -18.92
CA PRO A 8 -22.09 -26.47 -19.11
C PRO A 8 -21.81 -25.30 -20.07
N GLU A 9 -22.67 -25.06 -21.05
CA GLU A 9 -22.56 -23.96 -22.01
C GLU A 9 -22.62 -22.59 -21.31
N ILE A 10 -23.50 -22.45 -20.31
CA ILE A 10 -23.66 -21.20 -19.57
C ILE A 10 -22.45 -20.96 -18.68
N ASN A 11 -22.01 -21.99 -17.93
CA ASN A 11 -20.80 -21.88 -17.10
C ASN A 11 -19.55 -21.58 -17.97
N SER A 12 -19.47 -22.17 -19.16
CA SER A 12 -18.37 -21.92 -20.10
C SER A 12 -18.37 -20.48 -20.62
N VAL A 13 -19.51 -19.96 -21.08
CA VAL A 13 -19.59 -18.57 -21.53
C VAL A 13 -19.24 -17.60 -20.41
N LEU A 14 -19.69 -17.85 -19.17
CA LEU A 14 -19.35 -17.00 -18.03
C LEU A 14 -17.84 -17.02 -17.70
N MET A 15 -17.18 -18.16 -17.88
CA MET A 15 -15.75 -18.32 -17.56
C MET A 15 -14.82 -17.80 -18.66
N TYR A 16 -15.19 -17.97 -19.93
CA TYR A 16 -14.34 -17.60 -21.07
C TYR A 16 -14.63 -16.22 -21.64
N SER A 17 -15.71 -15.57 -21.22
CA SER A 17 -15.96 -14.16 -21.53
C SER A 17 -15.35 -13.22 -20.48
N GLY A 18 -15.17 -11.95 -20.85
CA GLY A 18 -14.68 -10.91 -19.96
C GLY A 18 -13.22 -10.53 -20.16
N ALA A 19 -12.72 -9.65 -19.29
CA ALA A 19 -11.41 -8.99 -19.44
C ALA A 19 -10.20 -9.84 -19.01
N GLY A 20 -10.43 -11.09 -18.57
CA GLY A 20 -9.38 -11.94 -18.02
C GLY A 20 -8.75 -11.37 -16.75
N SER A 21 -7.52 -11.80 -16.43
CA SER A 21 -6.79 -11.39 -15.22
C SER A 21 -6.03 -10.07 -15.36
N SER A 22 -5.90 -9.50 -16.57
CA SER A 22 -5.09 -8.30 -16.81
C SER A 22 -5.47 -7.11 -15.92
N PRO A 23 -6.76 -6.79 -15.68
CA PRO A 23 -7.12 -5.71 -14.75
C PRO A 23 -6.68 -5.98 -13.31
N LEU A 24 -6.71 -7.25 -12.87
CA LEU A 24 -6.24 -7.64 -11.54
C LEU A 24 -4.72 -7.53 -11.40
N LEU A 25 -3.98 -7.87 -12.46
CA LEU A 25 -2.52 -7.68 -12.50
C LEU A 25 -2.14 -6.20 -12.49
N ALA A 26 -2.89 -5.34 -13.19
CA ALA A 26 -2.68 -3.90 -13.15
C ALA A 26 -2.95 -3.33 -11.75
N ALA A 27 -4.02 -3.79 -11.08
CA ALA A 27 -4.30 -3.43 -9.70
C ALA A 27 -3.19 -3.90 -8.74
N ALA A 28 -2.67 -5.12 -8.91
CA ALA A 28 -1.56 -5.63 -8.12
C ALA A 28 -0.30 -4.74 -8.25
N ALA A 29 0.09 -4.39 -9.48
CA ALA A 29 1.22 -3.48 -9.72
C ALA A 29 1.00 -2.09 -9.09
N ALA A 30 -0.23 -1.58 -9.10
CA ALA A 30 -0.55 -0.31 -8.44
C ALA A 30 -0.44 -0.41 -6.90
N TRP A 31 -0.83 -1.54 -6.31
CA TRP A 31 -0.63 -1.80 -4.89
C TRP A 31 0.84 -1.94 -4.51
N ASP A 32 1.64 -2.58 -5.36
CA ASP A 32 3.10 -2.67 -5.17
C ASP A 32 3.73 -1.26 -5.19
N GLY A 33 3.37 -0.43 -6.16
CA GLY A 33 3.85 0.96 -6.22
C GLY A 33 3.44 1.80 -5.01
N LEU A 34 2.22 1.62 -4.50
CA LEU A 34 1.80 2.28 -3.26
C LEU A 34 2.63 1.81 -2.05
N ALA A 35 2.93 0.52 -1.97
CA ALA A 35 3.74 -0.03 -0.88
C ALA A 35 5.17 0.53 -0.89
N GLU A 36 5.77 0.68 -2.08
CA GLU A 36 7.09 1.29 -2.25
C GLU A 36 7.11 2.75 -1.78
N GLU A 37 6.13 3.55 -2.21
CA GLU A 37 6.02 4.97 -1.83
C GLU A 37 5.76 5.14 -0.32
N LEU A 38 4.91 4.30 0.28
CA LEU A 38 4.70 4.31 1.73
C LEU A 38 5.96 3.92 2.49
N GLY A 39 6.74 2.95 1.99
CA GLY A 39 8.03 2.58 2.56
C GLY A 39 9.04 3.74 2.52
N SER A 40 9.15 4.40 1.37
CA SER A 40 10.01 5.59 1.20
C SER A 40 9.60 6.73 2.14
N ALA A 41 8.29 7.01 2.23
CA ALA A 41 7.75 8.03 3.13
C ALA A 41 8.06 7.70 4.60
N ALA A 42 7.86 6.44 5.03
CA ALA A 42 8.17 6.02 6.40
C ALA A 42 9.66 6.19 6.74
N VAL A 43 10.57 5.83 5.82
CA VAL A 43 12.02 6.05 6.00
C VAL A 43 12.32 7.54 6.12
N SER A 44 11.77 8.37 5.24
CA SER A 44 11.95 9.83 5.26
C SER A 44 11.47 10.45 6.59
N PHE A 45 10.26 10.09 7.04
CA PHE A 45 9.75 10.55 8.33
C PHE A 45 10.63 10.09 9.50
N GLY A 46 11.09 8.84 9.49
CA GLY A 46 12.02 8.33 10.50
C GLY A 46 13.34 9.12 10.55
N GLN A 47 13.89 9.49 9.39
CA GLN A 47 15.09 10.34 9.31
C GLN A 47 14.84 11.73 9.91
N VAL A 48 13.74 12.40 9.55
CA VAL A 48 13.41 13.72 10.09
C VAL A 48 13.20 13.67 11.60
N THR A 49 12.44 12.69 12.09
CA THR A 49 12.17 12.54 13.53
C THR A 49 13.45 12.25 14.33
N SER A 50 14.32 11.37 13.83
CA SER A 50 15.62 11.12 14.49
C SER A 50 16.55 12.35 14.45
N GLY A 51 16.48 13.14 13.37
CA GLY A 51 17.23 14.38 13.22
C GLY A 51 16.87 15.45 14.27
N LEU A 52 15.66 15.43 14.85
CA LEU A 52 15.22 16.39 15.86
C LEU A 52 16.08 16.35 17.13
N THR A 53 16.63 15.19 17.49
CA THR A 53 17.45 15.03 18.70
C THR A 53 18.94 14.83 18.40
N ALA A 54 19.28 14.46 17.16
CA ALA A 54 20.66 14.23 16.71
C ALA A 54 21.33 15.47 16.09
N GLY A 55 20.59 16.56 15.88
CA GLY A 55 21.06 17.77 15.20
C GLY A 55 21.66 18.86 16.11
N VAL A 56 21.94 20.01 15.49
CA VAL A 56 22.44 21.22 16.18
C VAL A 56 21.32 21.92 16.98
N TRP A 57 20.07 21.71 16.57
CA TRP A 57 18.91 22.22 17.30
C TRP A 57 18.62 21.32 18.50
N GLN A 58 18.98 21.79 19.70
CA GLN A 58 18.89 21.03 20.95
C GLN A 58 18.13 21.80 22.02
N GLY A 59 17.62 21.09 23.02
CA GLY A 59 16.91 21.66 24.18
C GLY A 59 15.46 21.21 24.29
N ALA A 60 14.71 21.82 25.23
CA ALA A 60 13.36 21.39 25.60
C ALA A 60 12.37 21.41 24.41
N ALA A 61 12.50 22.37 23.50
CA ALA A 61 11.66 22.46 22.31
C ALA A 61 11.90 21.32 21.32
N ALA A 62 13.17 20.96 21.08
CA ALA A 62 13.55 19.84 20.22
C ALA A 62 13.09 18.50 20.84
N ALA A 63 13.25 18.33 22.15
CA ALA A 63 12.76 17.16 22.89
C ALA A 63 11.22 17.04 22.84
N ALA A 64 10.49 18.15 22.98
CA ALA A 64 9.04 18.17 22.87
C ALA A 64 8.54 17.80 21.46
N MET A 65 9.20 18.31 20.42
CA MET A 65 8.90 17.96 19.02
C MET A 65 9.15 16.47 18.74
N ALA A 66 10.27 15.93 19.23
CA ALA A 66 10.59 14.51 19.07
C ALA A 66 9.58 13.61 19.80
N ALA A 67 9.14 14.00 20.99
CA ALA A 67 8.11 13.28 21.74
C ALA A 67 6.73 13.33 21.07
N ALA A 68 6.41 14.42 20.36
CA ALA A 68 5.15 14.55 19.63
C ALA A 68 5.15 13.78 18.29
N ALA A 69 6.33 13.49 17.74
CA ALA A 69 6.51 12.81 16.46
C ALA A 69 6.74 11.28 16.58
N ALA A 70 6.88 10.77 17.81
CA ALA A 70 7.00 9.34 18.14
C ALA A 70 5.62 8.70 18.37
#